data_AF-A0A7V4V8S0-F1
#
_entry.id   AF-A0A7V4V8S0-F1
#
_cell.length_a   1.000
_cell.length_b   1.000
_cell.length_c   1.000
_cell.angle_alpha   90.00
_cell.angle_beta   90.00
_cell.angle_gamma   90.00
#
_symmetry.space_group_name_H-M   'P 1'
#
loop_
_entity.id
_entity.type
_entity.pdbx_description
1 polymer ?
#
loop_
_entity_poly.entity_id
_entity_poly.type
_entity_poly.pdbx_seq_one_letter_code
_entity_poly.pdbx_strand_id
1 'polypeptide(L)'
;MNKVKCFLLFACFLLLFISCKKINAPTVIEPTPTPCKIQTQGKYWYEITSVPFNARSNFATINFENIMWVIGGKYEDDYYNDVWRSSNGIDWLLITTNASFTPRSDFAVNTFNGYMWVIGGKKNNEGSLSYEECNDVWKSNNGVDWDLVTTNAGFTSRSMFASVNYNGYMWIIGGLYQYSYYNDVWKSNNGVDWILVTGNANFLPRSSFVSFVFNNEIWIIGGYTGTSYLKDIWKSKDGMNWMLVNENPPFSKRYSFQGFIHNNEIWIIGGYDTNYKYTNDVWKSKDGINWTLVISAADFSPRFGHCALSFRNKLFVLCGKDQDTYYNDIWYSE
;
A
#
# COMPACT_ATOMS: atom_id res chain seq x y z
N MET A 1 72.44 13.05 -42.11
CA MET A 1 71.75 11.91 -41.47
C MET A 1 70.41 12.40 -40.95
N ASN A 2 69.38 11.54 -41.06
CA ASN A 2 67.98 11.70 -40.64
C ASN A 2 67.04 12.51 -41.55
N LYS A 3 66.50 11.80 -42.54
CA LYS A 3 65.18 12.02 -43.15
C LYS A 3 64.12 11.32 -42.28
N VAL A 4 63.02 11.98 -41.94
CA VAL A 4 61.71 11.30 -41.80
C VAL A 4 60.65 12.17 -42.46
N LYS A 5 59.91 11.53 -43.37
CA LYS A 5 58.90 12.09 -44.27
C LYS A 5 57.52 12.13 -43.60
N CYS A 6 56.75 13.15 -43.94
CA CYS A 6 55.29 13.19 -43.83
C CYS A 6 54.63 11.99 -44.52
N PHE A 7 53.57 11.46 -43.91
CA PHE A 7 52.46 10.82 -44.61
C PHE A 7 51.14 11.28 -43.98
N LEU A 8 50.33 11.98 -44.79
CA LEU A 8 48.91 12.16 -44.55
C LEU A 8 48.21 10.80 -44.70
N LEU A 9 47.27 10.49 -43.80
CA LEU A 9 46.21 9.51 -44.09
C LEU A 9 44.85 10.20 -43.99
N PHE A 10 44.16 10.20 -45.13
CA PHE A 10 42.74 10.52 -45.31
C PHE A 10 42.04 9.20 -45.64
N ALA A 11 41.08 8.76 -44.81
CA ALA A 11 40.06 7.73 -45.09
C ALA A 11 39.37 7.37 -43.76
N CYS A 12 38.09 7.10 -43.61
CA CYS A 12 36.88 7.21 -44.42
C CYS A 12 35.76 7.01 -43.37
N PHE A 13 34.81 7.94 -43.23
CA PHE A 13 33.70 7.78 -42.27
C PHE A 13 32.73 6.73 -42.80
N LEU A 14 32.75 5.53 -42.22
CA LEU A 14 31.71 4.54 -42.42
C LEU A 14 30.72 4.64 -41.25
N LEU A 15 29.57 5.27 -41.50
CA LEU A 15 28.40 5.26 -40.62
C LEU A 15 27.83 3.84 -40.58
N LEU A 16 28.18 3.07 -39.55
CA LEU A 16 27.45 1.85 -39.19
C LEU A 16 26.24 2.22 -38.34
N PHE A 17 25.06 2.19 -38.97
CA PHE A 17 23.78 2.09 -38.26
C PHE A 17 23.71 0.70 -37.59
N ILE A 18 24.07 0.64 -36.30
CA ILE A 18 23.80 -0.54 -35.48
C ILE A 18 22.33 -0.50 -35.08
N SER A 19 21.52 -1.29 -35.77
CA SER A 19 20.16 -1.64 -35.37
C SER A 19 20.18 -2.18 -33.94
N CYS A 20 19.54 -1.46 -33.01
CA CYS A 20 19.30 -1.90 -31.64
C CYS A 20 18.31 -3.08 -31.67
N LYS A 21 18.83 -4.32 -31.77
CA LYS A 21 18.04 -5.52 -31.46
C LYS A 21 17.73 -5.45 -29.98
N LYS A 22 16.43 -5.37 -29.62
CA LYS A 22 15.95 -5.69 -28.29
C LYS A 22 16.51 -7.05 -27.90
N ILE A 23 17.48 -7.06 -27.01
CA ILE A 23 17.91 -8.28 -26.33
C ILE A 23 16.77 -8.57 -25.37
N ASN A 24 15.93 -9.55 -25.71
CA ASN A 24 14.95 -10.07 -24.76
C ASN A 24 15.73 -10.56 -23.54
N ALA A 25 15.41 -10.02 -22.36
CA ALA A 25 15.94 -10.52 -21.11
C ALA A 25 15.67 -12.03 -21.03
N PRO A 26 16.63 -12.83 -20.56
CA PRO A 26 16.43 -14.27 -20.44
C PRO A 26 15.22 -14.54 -19.54
N THR A 27 14.28 -15.34 -20.05
CA THR A 27 13.23 -15.95 -19.24
C THR A 27 13.91 -16.84 -18.20
N VAL A 28 14.05 -16.32 -16.99
CA VAL A 28 14.41 -17.12 -15.82
C VAL A 28 13.21 -18.04 -15.57
N ILE A 29 13.39 -19.34 -15.83
CA ILE A 29 12.44 -20.35 -15.39
C ILE A 29 12.72 -20.51 -13.89
N GLU A 30 11.96 -19.80 -13.07
CA GLU A 30 12.08 -19.84 -11.63
C GLU A 30 11.64 -21.22 -11.11
N PRO A 31 12.34 -21.80 -10.11
CA PRO A 31 11.87 -23.02 -9.46
C PRO A 31 10.55 -22.68 -8.76
N THR A 32 9.45 -23.31 -9.19
CA THR A 32 8.14 -23.21 -8.52
C THR A 32 8.29 -23.70 -7.07
N PRO A 33 8.11 -22.83 -6.06
CA PRO A 33 7.87 -23.24 -4.69
C PRO A 33 6.73 -24.25 -4.70
N THR A 34 6.95 -25.45 -4.15
CA THR A 34 5.88 -26.43 -3.99
C THR A 34 5.05 -25.97 -2.79
N PRO A 35 3.77 -25.58 -2.95
CA PRO A 35 2.97 -25.16 -1.83
C PRO A 35 2.89 -26.31 -0.83
N CYS A 36 3.36 -26.12 0.40
CA CYS A 36 3.03 -27.04 1.47
C CYS A 36 1.55 -26.86 1.76
N LYS A 37 0.73 -27.75 1.19
CA LYS A 37 -0.72 -27.79 1.40
C LYS A 37 -0.98 -28.25 2.82
N ILE A 38 -0.95 -27.33 3.77
CA ILE A 38 -1.59 -27.57 5.05
C ILE A 38 -3.09 -27.39 4.80
N GLN A 39 -3.76 -28.49 4.44
CA GLN A 39 -5.23 -28.55 4.54
C GLN A 39 -5.58 -28.65 6.02
N THR A 40 -5.54 -27.52 6.72
CA THR A 40 -6.31 -27.39 7.96
C THR A 40 -7.77 -27.18 7.56
N GLN A 41 -8.65 -27.99 8.16
CA GLN A 41 -10.08 -28.02 7.86
C GLN A 41 -10.79 -26.73 8.36
N GLY A 42 -10.64 -25.61 7.64
CA GLY A 42 -11.13 -24.27 8.05
C GLY A 42 -11.94 -23.48 7.00
N LYS A 43 -12.51 -24.17 6.01
CA LYS A 43 -13.56 -23.72 5.05
C LYS A 43 -13.34 -22.53 4.11
N TYR A 44 -12.35 -21.64 4.25
CA TYR A 44 -12.21 -20.53 3.27
C TYR A 44 -10.80 -20.03 2.96
N TRP A 45 -9.78 -20.36 3.75
CA TRP A 45 -8.45 -19.80 3.59
C TRP A 45 -7.36 -20.88 3.53
N TYR A 46 -6.30 -20.57 2.78
CA TYR A 46 -5.11 -21.39 2.64
C TYR A 46 -3.89 -20.60 3.08
N GLU A 47 -3.09 -21.19 3.97
CA GLU A 47 -1.84 -20.61 4.45
C GLU A 47 -0.67 -20.89 3.50
N ILE A 48 0.17 -19.89 3.30
CA ILE A 48 1.49 -20.00 2.67
C ILE A 48 2.52 -19.81 3.79
N THR A 49 3.14 -20.92 4.20
CA THR A 49 4.05 -20.97 5.36
C THR A 49 5.50 -20.62 5.04
N SER A 50 5.85 -20.48 3.76
CA SER A 50 7.21 -20.14 3.33
C SER A 50 7.19 -18.86 2.50
N VAL A 51 7.16 -17.73 3.20
CA VAL A 51 7.23 -16.40 2.61
C VAL A 51 8.68 -15.91 2.69
N PRO A 52 9.29 -15.46 1.59
CA PRO A 52 10.73 -15.16 1.56
C PRO A 52 11.11 -13.81 2.19
N PHE A 53 10.13 -12.98 2.56
CA PHE A 53 10.37 -11.70 3.22
C PHE A 53 10.07 -11.76 4.72
N ASN A 54 10.82 -10.93 5.47
CA ASN A 54 10.70 -10.84 6.93
C ASN A 54 9.30 -10.39 7.37
N ALA A 55 8.94 -10.82 8.58
CA ALA A 55 7.74 -10.38 9.27
C ALA A 55 7.67 -8.85 9.31
N ARG A 56 6.48 -8.29 9.08
CA ARG A 56 6.31 -6.84 8.97
C ARG A 56 4.89 -6.37 9.23
N SER A 57 4.77 -5.12 9.65
CA SER A 57 3.51 -4.39 9.76
C SER A 57 3.62 -3.01 9.11
N ASN A 58 2.48 -2.37 8.90
CA ASN A 58 2.35 -1.00 8.39
C ASN A 58 3.11 -0.77 7.08
N PHE A 59 3.23 -1.83 6.28
CA PHE A 59 3.73 -1.83 4.92
C PHE A 59 2.58 -1.56 3.94
N ALA A 60 2.91 -1.47 2.66
CA ALA A 60 1.91 -1.36 1.62
C ALA A 60 1.93 -2.59 0.70
N THR A 61 0.74 -3.01 0.26
CA THR A 61 0.59 -3.86 -0.91
C THR A 61 -0.25 -3.20 -1.97
N ILE A 62 0.10 -3.43 -3.24
CA ILE A 62 -0.70 -2.94 -4.34
C ILE A 62 -0.69 -3.89 -5.54
N ASN A 63 -1.79 -3.91 -6.28
CA ASN A 63 -1.84 -4.51 -7.60
C ASN A 63 -1.40 -3.46 -8.63
N PHE A 64 -0.24 -3.68 -9.25
CA PHE A 64 0.27 -2.86 -10.33
C PHE A 64 0.58 -3.78 -11.53
N GLU A 65 -0.06 -3.51 -12.67
CA GLU A 65 0.08 -4.29 -13.90
C GLU A 65 -0.18 -5.80 -13.72
N ASN A 66 -1.21 -6.17 -12.94
CA ASN A 66 -1.59 -7.56 -12.63
C ASN A 66 -0.51 -8.34 -11.87
N ILE A 67 0.31 -7.62 -11.10
CA ILE A 67 1.34 -8.14 -10.20
C ILE A 67 1.07 -7.58 -8.80
N MET A 68 1.15 -8.43 -7.78
CA MET A 68 1.15 -7.98 -6.39
C MET A 68 2.53 -7.45 -6.03
N TRP A 69 2.57 -6.30 -5.37
CA TRP A 69 3.79 -5.71 -4.84
C TRP A 69 3.69 -5.58 -3.33
N VAL A 70 4.80 -5.82 -2.62
CA VAL A 70 4.99 -5.53 -1.19
C VAL A 70 6.10 -4.50 -1.10
N ILE A 71 5.83 -3.39 -0.42
CA ILE A 71 6.74 -2.24 -0.32
C ILE A 71 6.88 -1.85 1.14
N GLY A 72 8.11 -1.80 1.63
CA GLY A 72 8.48 -1.23 2.92
C GLY A 72 7.78 -1.85 4.14
N GLY A 73 7.46 -1.01 5.12
CA GLY A 73 6.90 -1.39 6.42
C GLY A 73 7.93 -1.38 7.52
N LYS A 74 7.64 -2.11 8.59
CA LYS A 74 8.56 -2.24 9.72
C LYS A 74 8.40 -3.53 10.51
N TYR A 75 9.48 -3.88 11.21
CA TYR A 75 9.54 -4.86 12.28
C TYR A 75 10.09 -4.15 13.52
N GLU A 76 9.30 -4.09 14.60
CA GLU A 76 9.67 -3.28 15.78
C GLU A 76 10.01 -1.82 15.39
N ASP A 77 11.25 -1.41 15.63
CA ASP A 77 11.80 -0.09 15.29
C ASP A 77 12.61 -0.10 13.98
N ASP A 78 12.78 -1.27 13.35
CA ASP A 78 13.46 -1.40 12.07
C ASP A 78 12.48 -1.20 10.90
N TYR A 79 12.71 -0.16 10.12
CA TYR A 79 11.92 0.16 8.94
C TYR A 79 12.54 -0.48 7.70
N TYR A 80 11.68 -0.81 6.74
CA TYR A 80 12.05 -1.39 5.47
C TYR A 80 11.76 -0.44 4.31
N ASN A 81 12.55 -0.56 3.25
CA ASN A 81 12.31 -0.02 1.90
C ASN A 81 12.62 -1.08 0.83
N ASP A 82 12.58 -2.35 1.20
CA ASP A 82 12.65 -3.44 0.24
C ASP A 82 11.34 -3.52 -0.57
N VAL A 83 11.48 -4.04 -1.79
CA VAL A 83 10.39 -4.18 -2.74
C VAL A 83 10.36 -5.61 -3.23
N TRP A 84 9.21 -6.25 -3.07
CA TRP A 84 8.95 -7.61 -3.53
C TRP A 84 7.78 -7.60 -4.49
N ARG A 85 7.75 -8.58 -5.38
CA ARG A 85 6.59 -8.79 -6.26
C ARG A 85 6.22 -10.25 -6.39
N SER A 86 4.96 -10.51 -6.67
CA SER A 86 4.46 -11.83 -7.01
C SER A 86 3.45 -11.76 -8.14
N SER A 87 3.61 -12.63 -9.12
CA SER A 87 2.64 -12.75 -10.21
C SER A 87 1.40 -13.53 -9.80
N ASN A 88 1.47 -14.38 -8.76
CA ASN A 88 0.38 -15.27 -8.35
C ASN A 88 -0.02 -15.13 -6.87
N GLY A 89 0.68 -14.28 -6.11
CA GLY A 89 0.49 -14.09 -4.66
C GLY A 89 1.12 -15.18 -3.80
N ILE A 90 1.78 -16.17 -4.41
CA ILE A 90 2.37 -17.34 -3.75
C ILE A 90 3.90 -17.28 -3.84
N ASP A 91 4.41 -17.06 -5.06
CA ASP A 91 5.83 -17.06 -5.36
C ASP A 91 6.32 -15.62 -5.41
N TRP A 92 7.23 -15.27 -4.51
CA TRP A 92 7.66 -13.89 -4.30
C TRP A 92 9.12 -13.70 -4.72
N LEU A 93 9.33 -12.69 -5.55
CA LEU A 93 10.65 -12.27 -6.02
C LEU A 93 11.04 -10.96 -5.35
N LEU A 94 12.23 -10.94 -4.77
CA LEU A 94 12.87 -9.71 -4.30
C LEU A 94 13.31 -8.89 -5.50
N ILE A 95 12.77 -7.68 -5.62
CA ILE A 95 13.09 -6.73 -6.69
C ILE A 95 14.19 -5.79 -6.26
N THR A 96 14.16 -5.32 -5.02
CA THR A 96 15.16 -4.40 -4.50
C THR A 96 15.26 -4.56 -2.99
N THR A 97 16.48 -4.67 -2.46
CA THR A 97 16.74 -4.74 -1.01
C THR A 97 16.65 -3.37 -0.34
N ASN A 98 17.09 -2.32 -1.05
CA ASN A 98 17.13 -0.94 -0.56
C ASN A 98 16.68 0.00 -1.68
N ALA A 99 15.39 0.33 -1.72
CA ALA A 99 14.90 1.33 -2.67
C ALA A 99 15.46 2.72 -2.35
N SER A 100 15.42 3.64 -3.31
CA SER A 100 16.00 4.98 -3.13
C SER A 100 15.27 5.84 -2.09
N PHE A 101 14.00 5.55 -1.79
CA PHE A 101 13.28 6.22 -0.71
C PHE A 101 13.75 5.70 0.66
N THR A 102 13.81 6.59 1.65
CA THR A 102 14.16 6.24 3.04
C THR A 102 13.22 5.15 3.58
N PRO A 103 13.75 4.12 4.28
CA PRO A 103 12.92 3.10 4.98
C PRO A 103 11.77 3.71 5.77
N ARG A 104 10.56 3.18 5.55
CA ARG A 104 9.33 3.81 6.04
C ARG A 104 8.16 2.84 6.25
N SER A 105 7.22 3.26 7.10
CA SER A 105 5.95 2.60 7.38
C SER A 105 4.81 3.62 7.39
N ASP A 106 3.57 3.14 7.45
CA ASP A 106 2.38 4.00 7.59
C ASP A 106 2.24 5.07 6.49
N PHE A 107 2.79 4.78 5.31
CA PHE A 107 2.75 5.58 4.09
C PHE A 107 1.64 5.09 3.15
N ALA A 108 1.32 5.90 2.15
CA ALA A 108 0.41 5.47 1.09
C ALA A 108 1.17 4.95 -0.13
N VAL A 109 0.56 3.97 -0.80
CA VAL A 109 0.93 3.55 -2.15
C VAL A 109 -0.25 3.63 -3.11
N ASN A 110 -0.03 4.26 -4.26
CA ASN A 110 -1.02 4.38 -5.35
C ASN A 110 -0.47 3.84 -6.67
N THR A 111 -1.34 3.32 -7.54
CA THR A 111 -1.02 3.03 -8.94
C THR A 111 -1.67 4.03 -9.87
N PHE A 112 -0.88 4.98 -10.36
CA PHE A 112 -1.42 6.14 -11.08
C PHE A 112 -0.53 6.51 -12.26
N ASN A 113 -1.15 6.70 -13.43
CA ASN A 113 -0.49 7.07 -14.69
C ASN A 113 0.73 6.18 -15.06
N GLY A 114 0.63 4.87 -14.82
CA GLY A 114 1.69 3.91 -15.17
C GLY A 114 2.85 3.85 -14.18
N TYR A 115 2.66 4.35 -12.95
CA TYR A 115 3.65 4.28 -11.89
C TYR A 115 3.01 3.81 -10.59
N MET A 116 3.81 3.13 -9.76
CA MET A 116 3.62 3.03 -8.32
C MET A 116 4.14 4.32 -7.68
N TRP A 117 3.39 4.87 -6.73
CA TRP A 117 3.72 6.09 -6.01
C TRP A 117 3.85 5.78 -4.54
N VAL A 118 4.91 6.24 -3.88
CA VAL A 118 5.09 6.19 -2.42
C VAL A 118 4.95 7.61 -1.90
N ILE A 119 4.03 7.83 -0.96
CA ILE A 119 3.67 9.17 -0.49
C ILE A 119 3.73 9.19 1.04
N GLY A 120 4.53 10.10 1.60
CA GLY A 120 4.60 10.39 3.04
C GLY A 120 4.91 9.18 3.92
N GLY A 121 4.31 9.15 5.11
CA GLY A 121 4.47 8.11 6.13
C GLY A 121 5.47 8.46 7.23
N LYS A 122 5.86 7.46 8.00
CA LYS A 122 6.91 7.56 9.03
C LYS A 122 8.18 6.95 8.48
N LYS A 123 9.28 7.68 8.54
CA LYS A 123 10.61 7.20 8.15
C LYS A 123 11.58 7.30 9.33
N ASN A 124 12.68 6.57 9.24
CA ASN A 124 13.78 6.68 10.18
C ASN A 124 14.32 8.12 10.21
N ASN A 125 14.45 8.70 11.39
CA ASN A 125 15.13 9.97 11.58
C ASN A 125 16.64 9.71 11.67
N GLU A 126 17.41 10.13 10.66
CA GLU A 126 18.85 9.88 10.62
C GLU A 126 19.55 10.47 11.86
N GLY A 127 20.24 9.61 12.61
CA GLY A 127 20.94 10.01 13.83
C GLY A 127 20.09 10.07 15.10
N SER A 128 18.86 9.56 15.07
CA SER A 128 17.97 9.46 16.24
C SER A 128 17.33 8.07 16.35
N LEU A 129 16.97 7.65 17.56
CA LEU A 129 16.11 6.47 17.81
C LEU A 129 14.62 6.78 17.65
N SER A 130 14.27 7.86 16.92
CA SER A 130 12.90 8.31 16.71
C SER A 130 12.52 8.23 15.23
N TYR A 131 11.22 8.20 14.96
CA TYR A 131 10.69 8.38 13.61
C TYR A 131 10.45 9.86 13.34
N GLU A 132 10.40 10.21 12.05
CA GLU A 132 9.82 11.47 11.60
C GLU A 132 8.74 11.21 10.54
N GLU A 133 7.61 11.93 10.62
CA GLU A 133 6.66 11.95 9.54
C GLU A 133 7.19 12.74 8.34
N CYS A 134 6.80 12.33 7.15
CA CYS A 134 7.19 12.95 5.90
C CYS A 134 6.00 13.20 4.96
N ASN A 135 6.24 14.02 3.95
CA ASN A 135 5.33 14.33 2.85
C ASN A 135 6.07 14.35 1.50
N ASP A 136 7.22 13.68 1.43
CA ASP A 136 7.92 13.46 0.18
C ASP A 136 7.14 12.46 -0.68
N VAL A 137 7.33 12.58 -1.99
CA VAL A 137 6.63 11.76 -2.99
C VAL A 137 7.66 11.12 -3.89
N TRP A 138 7.57 9.81 -4.04
CA TRP A 138 8.42 9.01 -4.91
C TRP A 138 7.57 8.25 -5.91
N LYS A 139 8.14 7.90 -7.05
CA LYS A 139 7.47 7.03 -8.02
C LYS A 139 8.44 6.03 -8.66
N SER A 140 7.90 4.90 -9.07
CA SER A 140 8.62 3.89 -9.84
C SER A 140 7.65 3.14 -10.75
N ASN A 141 8.11 2.72 -11.93
CA ASN A 141 7.35 1.82 -12.81
C ASN A 141 7.90 0.40 -12.82
N ASN A 142 9.00 0.12 -12.13
CA ASN A 142 9.66 -1.19 -12.14
C ASN A 142 10.00 -1.72 -10.73
N GLY A 143 9.83 -0.90 -9.70
CA GLY A 143 10.13 -1.22 -8.30
C GLY A 143 11.62 -1.17 -7.94
N VAL A 144 12.51 -0.92 -8.91
CA VAL A 144 13.96 -0.79 -8.74
C VAL A 144 14.37 0.67 -8.72
N ASP A 145 14.04 1.40 -9.78
CA ASP A 145 14.40 2.79 -9.96
C ASP A 145 13.28 3.66 -9.37
N TRP A 146 13.58 4.34 -8.27
CA TRP A 146 12.63 5.21 -7.57
C TRP A 146 13.06 6.66 -7.72
N ASP A 147 12.24 7.43 -8.45
CA ASP A 147 12.46 8.86 -8.65
C ASP A 147 11.79 9.65 -7.53
N LEU A 148 12.55 10.54 -6.89
CA LEU A 148 12.01 11.56 -6.00
C LEU A 148 11.27 12.61 -6.83
N VAL A 149 9.96 12.72 -6.64
CA VAL A 149 9.09 13.64 -7.36
C VAL A 149 9.05 15.00 -6.68
N THR A 150 8.93 15.02 -5.35
CA THR A 150 9.06 16.23 -4.53
C THR A 150 9.50 15.87 -3.12
N THR A 151 10.32 16.73 -2.50
CA THR A 151 10.69 16.63 -1.08
C THR A 151 9.60 17.17 -0.15
N ASN A 152 8.66 17.95 -0.68
CA ASN A 152 7.60 18.58 0.08
C ASN A 152 6.34 18.71 -0.79
N ALA A 153 5.35 17.88 -0.53
CA ALA A 153 4.06 17.89 -1.21
C ALA A 153 3.09 19.00 -0.74
N GLY A 154 3.53 19.92 0.12
CA GLY A 154 2.73 21.06 0.58
C GLY A 154 1.71 20.76 1.69
N PHE A 155 1.16 19.54 1.76
CA PHE A 155 0.39 19.10 2.92
C PHE A 155 1.32 18.82 4.12
N THR A 156 0.85 18.99 5.35
CA THR A 156 1.67 18.71 6.55
C THR A 156 2.22 17.29 6.52
N SER A 157 3.52 17.09 6.75
CA SER A 157 4.12 15.77 6.98
C SER A 157 3.25 14.91 7.88
N ARG A 158 2.91 13.70 7.44
CA ARG A 158 1.94 12.86 8.17
C ARG A 158 2.06 11.40 7.79
N SER A 159 1.39 10.58 8.57
CA SER A 159 1.29 9.13 8.38
C SER A 159 -0.14 8.66 8.62
N MET A 160 -0.41 7.38 8.37
CA MET A 160 -1.69 6.73 8.69
C MET A 160 -2.91 7.43 8.06
N PHE A 161 -2.71 8.11 6.92
CA PHE A 161 -3.76 8.74 6.14
C PHE A 161 -4.29 7.76 5.09
N ALA A 162 -5.48 8.06 4.59
CA ALA A 162 -6.06 7.36 3.45
C ALA A 162 -5.53 7.94 2.13
N SER A 163 -5.44 7.07 1.13
CA SER A 163 -5.06 7.47 -0.22
C SER A 163 -5.82 6.66 -1.27
N VAL A 164 -6.33 7.33 -2.30
CA VAL A 164 -7.05 6.69 -3.41
C VAL A 164 -6.79 7.39 -4.74
N ASN A 165 -6.92 6.65 -5.84
CA ASN A 165 -6.95 7.22 -7.18
C ASN A 165 -8.40 7.37 -7.62
N TYR A 166 -8.82 8.60 -7.94
CA TYR A 166 -10.19 8.87 -8.33
C TYR A 166 -10.28 10.09 -9.27
N ASN A 167 -11.05 9.94 -10.34
CA ASN A 167 -11.35 11.00 -11.31
C ASN A 167 -10.10 11.74 -11.85
N GLY A 168 -9.03 10.99 -12.16
CA GLY A 168 -7.78 11.56 -12.71
C GLY A 168 -6.85 12.22 -11.69
N TYR A 169 -7.04 11.96 -10.39
CA TYR A 169 -6.17 12.45 -9.33
C TYR A 169 -5.82 11.35 -8.33
N MET A 170 -4.64 11.46 -7.73
CA MET A 170 -4.31 10.87 -6.44
C MET A 170 -4.90 11.76 -5.34
N TRP A 171 -5.53 11.17 -4.33
CA TRP A 171 -6.15 11.86 -3.20
C TRP A 171 -5.47 11.43 -1.91
N ILE A 172 -5.33 12.36 -0.97
CA ILE A 172 -4.83 12.13 0.39
C ILE A 172 -5.87 12.69 1.36
N ILE A 173 -6.24 11.89 2.35
CA ILE A 173 -7.38 12.18 3.23
C ILE A 173 -6.95 11.93 4.68
N GLY A 174 -7.06 12.94 5.52
CA GLY A 174 -6.83 12.86 6.97
C GLY A 174 -5.41 12.46 7.37
N GLY A 175 -5.30 11.61 8.38
CA GLY A 175 -4.02 11.10 8.92
C GLY A 175 -3.60 11.75 10.22
N LEU A 176 -2.35 11.52 10.59
CA LEU A 176 -1.75 11.91 11.86
C LEU A 176 -0.38 12.55 11.65
N TYR A 177 -0.16 13.67 12.32
CA TYR A 177 1.17 14.25 12.56
C TYR A 177 1.37 14.40 14.06
N GLN A 178 2.37 13.72 14.62
CA GLN A 178 2.60 13.67 16.07
C GLN A 178 1.34 13.22 16.83
N TYR A 179 0.60 14.17 17.42
CA TYR A 179 -0.64 13.95 18.17
C TYR A 179 -1.86 14.66 17.53
N SER A 180 -1.67 15.30 16.38
CA SER A 180 -2.73 16.03 15.67
C SER A 180 -3.30 15.18 14.55
N TYR A 181 -4.60 14.90 14.65
CA TYR A 181 -5.36 14.17 13.64
C TYR A 181 -5.97 15.14 12.65
N TYR A 182 -6.09 14.73 11.40
CA TYR A 182 -6.60 15.57 10.32
C TYR A 182 -7.84 14.96 9.65
N ASN A 183 -8.64 15.82 9.03
CA ASN A 183 -9.73 15.51 8.11
C ASN A 183 -9.70 16.44 6.87
N ASP A 184 -8.55 17.03 6.59
CA ASP A 184 -8.32 17.73 5.33
C ASP A 184 -8.21 16.73 4.18
N VAL A 185 -8.50 17.23 2.98
CA VAL A 185 -8.48 16.45 1.75
C VAL A 185 -7.65 17.19 0.73
N TRP A 186 -6.66 16.49 0.17
CA TRP A 186 -5.76 17.00 -0.85
C TRP A 186 -5.84 16.13 -2.09
N LYS A 187 -5.55 16.71 -3.25
CA LYS A 187 -5.42 15.95 -4.49
C LYS A 187 -4.29 16.45 -5.38
N SER A 188 -3.71 15.56 -6.17
CA SER A 188 -2.72 15.89 -7.19
C SER A 188 -2.85 14.97 -8.40
N ASN A 189 -2.58 15.48 -9.59
CA ASN A 189 -2.52 14.69 -10.84
C ASN A 189 -1.08 14.45 -11.31
N ASN A 190 -0.07 14.96 -10.61
CA ASN A 190 1.34 14.83 -10.99
C ASN A 190 2.27 14.50 -9.81
N GLY A 191 1.75 14.50 -8.58
CA GLY A 191 2.51 14.23 -7.35
C GLY A 191 3.40 15.39 -6.88
N VAL A 192 3.48 16.48 -7.63
CA VAL A 192 4.23 17.70 -7.29
C VAL A 192 3.28 18.76 -6.76
N ASP A 193 2.26 19.09 -7.55
CA ASP A 193 1.30 20.15 -7.26
C ASP A 193 0.09 19.55 -6.54
N TRP A 194 0.02 19.75 -5.24
CA TRP A 194 -1.09 19.29 -4.41
C TRP A 194 -2.04 20.44 -4.09
N ILE A 195 -3.32 20.19 -4.32
CA ILE A 195 -4.39 21.17 -4.12
C ILE A 195 -5.20 20.75 -2.90
N LEU A 196 -5.31 21.65 -1.92
CA LEU A 196 -6.23 21.50 -0.79
C LEU A 196 -7.67 21.62 -1.30
N VAL A 197 -8.42 20.53 -1.21
CA VAL A 197 -9.83 20.45 -1.61
C VAL A 197 -10.72 20.97 -0.49
N THR A 198 -10.48 20.52 0.74
CA THR A 198 -11.10 21.08 1.94
C THR A 198 -10.17 20.93 3.13
N GLY A 199 -10.09 21.96 3.98
CA GLY A 199 -9.34 21.90 5.24
C GLY A 199 -10.11 21.25 6.39
N ASN A 200 -11.42 21.07 6.24
CA ASN A 200 -12.32 20.51 7.26
C ASN A 200 -13.45 19.72 6.56
N ALA A 201 -13.24 18.43 6.31
CA ALA A 201 -14.31 17.56 5.82
C ALA A 201 -15.41 17.34 6.88
N ASN A 202 -16.59 16.85 6.46
CA ASN A 202 -17.72 16.64 7.37
C ASN A 202 -17.51 15.55 8.43
N PHE A 203 -16.55 14.65 8.21
CA PHE A 203 -16.20 13.59 9.15
C PHE A 203 -15.14 14.07 10.16
N LEU A 204 -15.12 13.48 11.36
CA LEU A 204 -14.14 13.83 12.41
C LEU A 204 -12.69 13.58 11.97
N PRO A 205 -11.72 14.44 12.38
CA PRO A 205 -10.29 14.18 12.21
C PRO A 205 -9.87 12.79 12.71
N ARG A 206 -9.15 12.04 11.88
CA ARG A 206 -8.89 10.62 12.12
C ARG A 206 -7.67 10.09 11.38
N SER A 207 -7.13 8.97 11.86
CA SER A 207 -6.08 8.19 11.22
C SER A 207 -6.46 6.71 11.12
N SER A 208 -5.68 5.94 10.36
CA SER A 208 -5.75 4.47 10.29
C SER A 208 -7.14 3.91 9.96
N PHE A 209 -7.88 4.67 9.15
CA PHE A 209 -9.14 4.27 8.55
C PHE A 209 -8.88 3.72 7.15
N VAL A 210 -9.83 2.97 6.62
CA VAL A 210 -9.72 2.45 5.25
C VAL A 210 -10.38 3.40 4.27
N SER A 211 -9.86 3.43 3.04
CA SER A 211 -10.44 4.17 1.94
C SER A 211 -10.39 3.39 0.65
N PHE A 212 -11.43 3.52 -0.17
CA PHE A 212 -11.50 2.90 -1.49
C PHE A 212 -12.47 3.67 -2.38
N VAL A 213 -12.37 3.45 -3.69
CA VAL A 213 -13.36 3.96 -4.65
C VAL A 213 -14.40 2.87 -4.91
N PHE A 214 -15.67 3.22 -4.77
CA PHE A 214 -16.78 2.32 -5.03
C PHE A 214 -17.98 3.08 -5.59
N ASN A 215 -18.59 2.55 -6.65
CA ASN A 215 -19.70 3.19 -7.37
C ASN A 215 -19.42 4.65 -7.76
N ASN A 216 -18.19 4.91 -8.25
CA ASN A 216 -17.73 6.24 -8.65
C ASN A 216 -17.84 7.30 -7.54
N GLU A 217 -17.53 6.90 -6.31
CA GLU A 217 -17.43 7.77 -5.13
C GLU A 217 -16.21 7.31 -4.31
N ILE A 218 -15.60 8.24 -3.58
CA ILE A 218 -14.59 7.93 -2.56
C ILE A 218 -15.34 7.52 -1.29
N TRP A 219 -14.92 6.42 -0.66
CA TRP A 219 -15.49 5.93 0.59
C TRP A 219 -14.41 5.89 1.66
N ILE A 220 -14.81 6.17 2.90
CA ILE A 220 -13.97 5.97 4.10
C ILE A 220 -14.76 5.20 5.17
N ILE A 221 -14.08 4.35 5.94
CA ILE A 221 -14.69 3.59 7.03
C ILE A 221 -13.79 3.60 8.26
N GLY A 222 -14.38 3.88 9.42
CA GLY A 222 -13.76 3.68 10.74
C GLY A 222 -12.58 4.60 11.02
N GLY A 223 -11.59 4.08 11.75
CA GLY A 223 -10.38 4.78 12.15
C GLY A 223 -10.33 5.18 13.62
N TYR A 224 -9.38 6.05 13.95
CA TYR A 224 -9.12 6.52 15.31
C TYR A 224 -8.97 8.04 15.36
N THR A 225 -9.58 8.70 16.34
CA THR A 225 -9.55 10.17 16.51
C THR A 225 -8.46 10.66 17.47
N GLY A 226 -7.67 9.75 18.04
CA GLY A 226 -6.81 10.05 19.20
C GLY A 226 -7.45 9.77 20.55
N THR A 227 -8.77 9.65 20.59
CA THR A 227 -9.54 9.40 21.82
C THR A 227 -10.65 8.37 21.65
N SER A 228 -11.06 8.08 20.41
CA SER A 228 -12.17 7.17 20.13
C SER A 228 -11.93 6.39 18.84
N TYR A 229 -12.27 5.11 18.89
CA TYR A 229 -12.37 4.27 17.71
C TYR A 229 -13.69 4.55 16.99
N LEU A 230 -13.68 4.46 15.67
CA LEU A 230 -14.81 4.77 14.82
C LEU A 230 -15.25 3.54 14.01
N LYS A 231 -16.47 3.60 13.49
CA LYS A 231 -17.05 2.63 12.55
C LYS A 231 -17.99 3.29 11.53
N ASP A 232 -18.09 4.61 11.57
CA ASP A 232 -18.91 5.37 10.65
C ASP A 232 -18.38 5.22 9.22
N ILE A 233 -19.31 5.23 8.27
CA ILE A 233 -19.06 5.06 6.85
C ILE A 233 -19.48 6.35 6.16
N TRP A 234 -18.53 6.99 5.46
CA TRP A 234 -18.79 8.20 4.69
C TRP A 234 -18.41 7.99 3.24
N LYS A 235 -19.05 8.76 2.36
CA LYS A 235 -18.69 8.81 0.95
C LYS A 235 -18.73 10.22 0.38
N SER A 236 -18.01 10.44 -0.70
CA SER A 236 -17.97 11.72 -1.41
C SER A 236 -17.72 11.55 -2.91
N LYS A 237 -18.34 12.42 -3.71
CA LYS A 237 -18.13 12.50 -5.17
C LYS A 237 -16.99 13.43 -5.57
N ASP A 238 -16.60 14.34 -4.67
CA ASP A 238 -15.71 15.46 -4.97
C ASP A 238 -14.60 15.66 -3.92
N GLY A 239 -14.61 14.86 -2.84
CA GLY A 239 -13.71 14.96 -1.71
C GLY A 239 -13.94 16.19 -0.81
N MET A 240 -14.89 17.07 -1.16
CA MET A 240 -15.24 18.27 -0.40
C MET A 240 -16.48 18.02 0.45
N ASN A 241 -17.54 17.49 -0.17
CA ASN A 241 -18.83 17.24 0.45
C ASN A 241 -18.96 15.76 0.77
N TRP A 242 -19.00 15.43 2.06
CA TRP A 242 -19.07 14.06 2.54
C TRP A 242 -20.44 13.75 3.12
N MET A 243 -21.00 12.61 2.70
CA MET A 243 -22.29 12.10 3.13
C MET A 243 -22.10 10.89 4.04
N LEU A 244 -22.70 10.93 5.23
CA LEU A 244 -22.75 9.80 6.14
C LEU A 244 -23.68 8.74 5.54
N VAL A 245 -23.15 7.54 5.30
CA VAL A 245 -23.89 6.39 4.77
C VAL A 245 -24.45 5.55 5.90
N ASN A 246 -23.62 5.27 6.90
CA ASN A 246 -24.01 4.45 8.04
C ASN A 246 -23.15 4.81 9.25
N GLU A 247 -23.79 5.31 10.30
CA GLU A 247 -23.12 5.65 11.56
C GLU A 247 -22.82 4.40 12.40
N ASN A 248 -23.67 3.38 12.27
CA ASN A 248 -23.71 2.23 13.17
C ASN A 248 -23.80 0.91 12.42
N PRO A 249 -22.81 0.56 11.57
CA PRO A 249 -22.73 -0.79 11.02
C PRO A 249 -22.52 -1.83 12.13
N PRO A 250 -22.79 -3.12 11.85
CA PRO A 250 -22.82 -4.17 12.88
C PRO A 250 -21.44 -4.58 13.41
N PHE A 251 -20.35 -4.29 12.69
CA PHE A 251 -19.00 -4.55 13.17
C PHE A 251 -18.57 -3.58 14.27
N SER A 252 -17.59 -3.99 15.09
CA SER A 252 -17.05 -3.17 16.18
C SER A 252 -16.25 -1.97 15.65
N LYS A 253 -16.25 -0.87 16.43
CA LYS A 253 -15.38 0.30 16.21
C LYS A 253 -13.92 -0.13 16.17
N ARG A 254 -13.19 0.23 15.12
CA ARG A 254 -11.83 -0.28 14.87
C ARG A 254 -10.98 0.62 13.97
N TYR A 255 -9.67 0.40 14.03
CA TYR A 255 -8.65 1.04 13.19
C TYR A 255 -7.61 0.02 12.72
N SER A 256 -6.77 0.42 11.75
CA SER A 256 -5.71 -0.41 11.16
C SER A 256 -6.19 -1.78 10.66
N PHE A 257 -7.47 -1.83 10.25
CA PHE A 257 -8.08 -2.90 9.50
C PHE A 257 -7.92 -2.65 8.00
N GLN A 258 -8.30 -3.63 7.19
CA GLN A 258 -8.23 -3.53 5.74
C GLN A 258 -9.62 -3.47 5.13
N GLY A 259 -9.76 -2.70 4.05
CA GLY A 259 -11.01 -2.48 3.35
C GLY A 259 -10.78 -2.34 1.85
N PHE A 260 -11.48 -3.12 1.04
CA PHE A 260 -11.28 -3.17 -0.40
C PHE A 260 -12.53 -3.67 -1.13
N ILE A 261 -12.52 -3.54 -2.46
CA ILE A 261 -13.60 -4.05 -3.31
C ILE A 261 -13.23 -5.43 -3.86
N HIS A 262 -14.16 -6.37 -3.71
CA HIS A 262 -14.07 -7.70 -4.28
C HIS A 262 -15.44 -8.15 -4.77
N ASN A 263 -15.51 -8.60 -6.02
CA ASN A 263 -16.76 -9.02 -6.67
C ASN A 263 -17.91 -8.00 -6.56
N ASN A 264 -17.56 -6.71 -6.74
CA ASN A 264 -18.48 -5.58 -6.66
C ASN A 264 -19.18 -5.42 -5.28
N GLU A 265 -18.54 -5.93 -4.24
CA GLU A 265 -18.94 -5.77 -2.84
C GLU A 265 -17.78 -5.10 -2.08
N ILE A 266 -18.12 -4.35 -1.04
CA ILE A 266 -17.19 -3.82 -0.04
C ILE A 266 -16.85 -4.96 0.91
N TRP A 267 -15.57 -5.17 1.19
CA TRP A 267 -15.08 -6.12 2.17
C TRP A 267 -14.24 -5.40 3.22
N ILE A 268 -14.35 -5.85 4.48
CA ILE A 268 -13.44 -5.43 5.55
C ILE A 268 -12.89 -6.64 6.29
N ILE A 269 -11.62 -6.55 6.70
CA ILE A 269 -10.89 -7.66 7.33
C ILE A 269 -10.01 -7.15 8.49
N GLY A 270 -10.22 -7.75 9.66
CA GLY A 270 -9.34 -7.63 10.83
C GLY A 270 -9.26 -6.23 11.43
N GLY A 271 -8.09 -5.90 11.99
CA GLY A 271 -7.78 -4.64 12.68
C GLY A 271 -7.85 -4.75 14.20
N TYR A 272 -7.85 -3.59 14.86
CA TYR A 272 -7.89 -3.48 16.32
C TYR A 272 -9.10 -2.70 16.79
N ASP A 273 -9.86 -3.26 17.74
CA ASP A 273 -11.15 -2.74 18.16
C ASP A 273 -11.15 -2.05 19.54
N THR A 274 -12.29 -1.43 19.86
CA THR A 274 -12.48 -0.67 21.12
C THR A 274 -12.37 -1.48 22.41
N ASN A 275 -12.34 -2.81 22.35
CA ASN A 275 -12.18 -3.68 23.51
C ASN A 275 -10.72 -4.12 23.71
N TYR A 276 -9.79 -3.42 23.06
CA TYR A 276 -8.37 -3.77 23.01
C TYR A 276 -8.12 -5.15 22.37
N LYS A 277 -9.00 -5.55 21.43
CA LYS A 277 -8.90 -6.84 20.75
C LYS A 277 -8.42 -6.65 19.33
N TYR A 278 -7.40 -7.42 18.97
CA TYR A 278 -7.12 -7.74 17.58
C TYR A 278 -8.28 -8.56 17.02
N THR A 279 -8.57 -8.38 15.74
CA THR A 279 -9.69 -9.03 15.08
C THR A 279 -9.24 -9.72 13.79
N ASN A 280 -9.98 -10.75 13.39
CA ASN A 280 -9.84 -11.51 12.14
C ASN A 280 -11.21 -11.88 11.55
N ASP A 281 -12.24 -11.14 11.92
CA ASP A 281 -13.57 -11.24 11.31
C ASP A 281 -13.54 -10.64 9.90
N VAL A 282 -14.36 -11.21 9.02
CA VAL A 282 -14.53 -10.77 7.63
C VAL A 282 -15.99 -10.42 7.42
N TRP A 283 -16.22 -9.18 6.97
CA TRP A 283 -17.55 -8.69 6.64
C TRP A 283 -17.60 -8.25 5.19
N LYS A 284 -18.80 -8.31 4.60
CA LYS A 284 -19.05 -7.74 3.28
C LYS A 284 -20.37 -6.99 3.18
N SER A 285 -20.46 -6.07 2.23
CA SER A 285 -21.66 -5.29 1.95
C SER A 285 -21.73 -4.87 0.49
N LYS A 286 -22.94 -4.76 -0.07
CA LYS A 286 -23.17 -4.22 -1.42
C LYS A 286 -23.32 -2.71 -1.45
N ASP A 287 -23.61 -2.09 -0.32
CA ASP A 287 -24.10 -0.71 -0.23
C ASP A 287 -23.52 0.09 0.94
N GLY A 288 -22.75 -0.54 1.84
CA GLY A 288 -22.24 0.07 3.07
C GLY A 288 -23.28 0.20 4.19
N ILE A 289 -24.53 -0.20 3.94
CA ILE A 289 -25.64 -0.13 4.90
C ILE A 289 -25.92 -1.53 5.46
N ASN A 290 -26.16 -2.49 4.56
CA ASN A 290 -26.49 -3.87 4.90
C ASN A 290 -25.21 -4.71 4.85
N TRP A 291 -24.78 -5.18 6.02
CA TRP A 291 -23.55 -5.95 6.16
C TRP A 291 -23.84 -7.40 6.49
N THR A 292 -23.12 -8.30 5.84
CA THR A 292 -23.13 -9.74 6.12
C THR A 292 -21.81 -10.13 6.75
N LEU A 293 -21.88 -10.79 7.92
CA LEU A 293 -20.72 -11.45 8.52
C LEU A 293 -20.40 -12.69 7.70
N VAL A 294 -19.24 -12.71 7.06
CA VAL A 294 -18.77 -13.85 6.26
C VAL A 294 -18.13 -14.90 7.17
N ILE A 295 -17.27 -14.44 8.07
CA ILE A 295 -16.61 -15.29 9.06
C ILE A 295 -16.38 -14.49 10.35
N SER A 296 -16.75 -15.06 11.50
CA SER A 296 -16.57 -14.42 12.81
C SER A 296 -15.14 -14.52 13.34
N ALA A 297 -14.40 -15.53 12.90
CA ALA A 297 -13.01 -15.76 13.23
C ALA A 297 -12.38 -16.59 12.09
N ALA A 298 -11.53 -15.96 11.29
CA ALA A 298 -10.79 -16.66 10.23
C ALA A 298 -9.64 -17.51 10.80
N ASP A 299 -9.08 -18.39 9.95
CA ASP A 299 -7.97 -19.27 10.35
C ASP A 299 -6.67 -18.50 10.61
N PHE A 300 -6.48 -17.36 9.93
CA PHE A 300 -5.37 -16.47 10.24
C PHE A 300 -5.58 -15.79 11.59
N SER A 301 -4.50 -15.66 12.37
CA SER A 301 -4.56 -15.01 13.68
C SER A 301 -5.11 -13.58 13.61
N PRO A 302 -5.85 -13.12 14.64
CA PRO A 302 -6.25 -11.72 14.79
C PRO A 302 -5.07 -10.76 14.66
N ARG A 303 -5.21 -9.71 13.86
CA ARG A 303 -4.08 -8.84 13.48
C ARG A 303 -4.49 -7.44 13.06
N PHE A 304 -3.54 -6.52 13.14
CA PHE A 304 -3.63 -5.17 12.59
C PHE A 304 -2.32 -4.78 11.90
N GLY A 305 -2.34 -3.71 11.10
CA GLY A 305 -1.16 -3.28 10.33
C GLY A 305 -0.74 -4.30 9.26
N HIS A 306 -1.58 -5.31 9.01
CA HIS A 306 -1.49 -6.22 7.86
C HIS A 306 -1.95 -5.50 6.60
N CYS A 307 -1.65 -6.09 5.45
CA CYS A 307 -2.30 -5.72 4.19
C CYS A 307 -3.28 -6.82 3.77
N ALA A 308 -4.39 -6.42 3.14
CA ALA A 308 -5.31 -7.36 2.51
C ALA A 308 -5.89 -6.76 1.23
N LEU A 309 -6.04 -7.60 0.20
CA LEU A 309 -6.45 -7.16 -1.12
C LEU A 309 -7.12 -8.28 -1.92
N SER A 310 -7.93 -7.88 -2.89
CA SER A 310 -8.42 -8.76 -3.94
C SER A 310 -7.38 -8.84 -5.07
N PHE A 311 -6.92 -10.04 -5.38
CA PHE A 311 -6.01 -10.29 -6.50
C PHE A 311 -6.39 -11.58 -7.21
N ARG A 312 -6.56 -11.51 -8.54
CA ARG A 312 -6.95 -12.65 -9.39
C ARG A 312 -8.16 -13.44 -8.85
N ASN A 313 -9.19 -12.71 -8.45
CA ASN A 313 -10.44 -13.24 -7.88
C ASN A 313 -10.27 -14.03 -6.57
N LYS A 314 -9.14 -13.85 -5.88
CA LYS A 314 -8.92 -14.35 -4.52
C LYS A 314 -8.71 -13.18 -3.57
N LEU A 315 -9.05 -13.39 -2.32
CA LEU A 315 -8.65 -12.50 -1.24
C LEU A 315 -7.29 -12.93 -0.73
N PHE A 316 -6.44 -11.97 -0.41
CA PHE A 316 -5.14 -12.21 0.24
C PHE A 316 -5.06 -11.42 1.54
N VAL A 317 -4.42 -12.00 2.56
CA VAL A 317 -4.05 -11.35 3.82
C VAL A 317 -2.56 -11.61 4.03
N LEU A 318 -1.79 -10.54 4.26
CA LEU A 318 -0.34 -10.60 4.36
C LEU A 318 0.10 -9.98 5.68
N CYS A 319 0.91 -10.72 6.43
CA CYS A 319 1.67 -10.25 7.59
C CYS A 319 0.80 -9.44 8.58
N GLY A 320 1.33 -8.34 9.11
CA GLY A 320 0.75 -7.57 10.21
C GLY A 320 1.29 -8.05 11.55
N LYS A 321 0.62 -7.66 12.63
CA LYS A 321 1.03 -8.05 13.97
C LYS A 321 -0.15 -8.11 14.93
N ASP A 322 0.09 -8.68 16.09
CA ASP A 322 -0.70 -8.46 17.29
C ASP A 322 0.18 -7.83 18.40
N GLN A 323 -0.09 -8.16 19.66
CA GLN A 323 0.68 -7.68 20.81
C GLN A 323 2.04 -8.38 20.92
N ASP A 324 2.10 -9.66 20.58
CA ASP A 324 3.21 -10.55 20.90
C ASP A 324 4.00 -10.97 19.65
N THR A 325 3.38 -10.91 18.47
CA THR A 325 3.92 -11.49 17.24
C THR A 325 3.80 -10.53 16.06
N TYR A 326 4.92 -10.35 15.34
CA TYR A 326 4.89 -9.90 13.95
C TYR A 326 4.77 -11.11 13.03
N TYR A 327 3.78 -11.09 12.16
CA TYR A 327 3.50 -12.19 11.27
C TYR A 327 4.30 -12.07 9.96
N ASN A 328 4.79 -13.19 9.45
CA ASN A 328 5.37 -13.35 8.11
C ASN A 328 4.58 -14.35 7.24
N ASP A 329 3.34 -14.62 7.59
CA ASP A 329 2.45 -15.51 6.86
C ASP A 329 1.70 -14.77 5.73
N ILE A 330 1.24 -15.53 4.74
CA ILE A 330 0.27 -15.08 3.75
C ILE A 330 -0.87 -16.08 3.72
N TRP A 331 -2.09 -15.56 3.69
CA TRP A 331 -3.31 -16.36 3.55
C TRP A 331 -4.04 -15.94 2.29
N TYR A 332 -4.63 -16.90 1.58
CA TYR A 332 -5.47 -16.61 0.42
C TYR A 332 -6.77 -17.41 0.41
N SER A 333 -7.83 -16.85 -0.17
CA SER A 333 -9.12 -17.55 -0.28
C SER A 333 -9.13 -18.63 -1.36
N GLU A 334 -10.07 -19.57 -1.27
CA GLU A 334 -10.33 -20.57 -2.33
C GLU A 334 -10.48 -19.95 -3.73
#